data_AF-A0A5K1CR80-F1
#
_entry.id   AF-A0A5K1CR80-F1
#
_cell.length_a   1.000
_cell.length_b   1.000
_cell.length_c   1.000
_cell.angle_alpha   90.00
_cell.angle_beta   90.00
_cell.angle_gamma   90.00
#
_symmetry.space_group_name_H-M   'P 1'
#
loop_
_entity.id
_entity.type
_entity.pdbx_description
1 polymer ?
#
loop_
_entity_poly.entity_id
_entity_poly.type
_entity_poly.pdbx_seq_one_letter_code
_entity_poly.pdbx_strand_id
1 'polypeptide(L)'
;DPYKRLGISREATEEEIQAARNFLISKYAGHKPSVDAIESAHDKIIMQSFLERKSPKLNIKKKMREVSQTRVVKAITSRFEMPSMNVVIKTAAAFAILGALTVLYPTEEGPTLQVAISLVAAIYFIYQRLRSRIRA
;
A
#
# COMPACT_ATOMS: atom_id res chain seq x y z
N ASP A 1 -31.07 0.18 -1.97
CA ASP A 1 -30.28 -0.55 -2.97
C ASP A 1 -30.49 0.14 -4.32
N PRO A 2 -29.45 0.72 -4.94
CA PRO A 2 -29.57 1.50 -6.18
C PRO A 2 -30.14 0.67 -7.35
N TYR A 3 -29.78 -0.61 -7.46
CA TYR A 3 -30.32 -1.51 -8.49
C TYR A 3 -31.83 -1.72 -8.36
N LYS A 4 -32.32 -1.87 -7.12
CA LYS A 4 -33.77 -1.97 -6.84
C LYS A 4 -34.52 -0.67 -7.13
N ARG A 5 -33.87 0.49 -7.02
CA ARG A 5 -34.48 1.80 -7.33
C ARG A 5 -34.62 2.03 -8.83
N LEU A 6 -33.68 1.52 -9.62
CA LEU A 6 -33.77 1.51 -11.08
C LEU A 6 -34.61 0.33 -11.62
N GLY A 7 -34.93 -0.65 -10.79
CA GLY A 7 -35.71 -1.83 -11.20
C GLY A 7 -34.92 -2.82 -12.06
N ILE A 8 -33.60 -2.86 -11.90
CA ILE A 8 -32.67 -3.64 -12.71
C ILE A 8 -31.90 -4.68 -11.88
N SER A 9 -31.39 -5.72 -12.54
CA SER A 9 -30.49 -6.70 -11.91
C SER A 9 -29.13 -6.07 -11.58
N ARG A 10 -28.40 -6.67 -10.62
CA ARG A 10 -27.02 -6.26 -10.30
C ARG A 10 -26.03 -6.54 -11.43
N GLU A 11 -26.39 -7.44 -12.33
CA GLU A 11 -25.62 -7.86 -13.51
C GLU A 11 -26.09 -7.15 -14.79
N ALA A 12 -27.00 -6.18 -14.67
CA ALA A 12 -27.54 -5.46 -15.82
C ALA A 12 -26.43 -4.72 -16.58
N THR A 13 -26.55 -4.67 -17.91
CA THR A 13 -25.56 -3.99 -18.75
C THR A 13 -25.70 -2.47 -18.66
N GLU A 14 -24.68 -1.75 -19.12
CA GLU A 14 -24.65 -0.28 -19.06
C GLU A 14 -25.78 0.35 -19.89
N GLU A 15 -26.17 -0.31 -20.99
CA GLU A 15 -27.30 0.07 -21.83
C GLU A 15 -28.63 -0.09 -21.09
N GLU A 16 -28.81 -1.18 -20.34
CA GLU A 16 -30.01 -1.42 -19.53
C GLU A 16 -30.13 -0.42 -18.38
N ILE A 17 -29.02 -0.07 -17.74
CA ILE A 17 -28.95 0.96 -16.70
C ILE A 17 -29.41 2.31 -17.26
N GLN A 18 -28.92 2.70 -18.44
CA GLN A 18 -29.26 3.96 -19.08
C GLN A 18 -30.73 3.98 -19.56
N ALA A 19 -31.22 2.87 -20.11
CA ALA A 19 -32.61 2.71 -20.53
C ALA A 19 -33.58 2.82 -19.33
N ALA A 20 -33.26 2.15 -18.23
CA ALA A 20 -34.04 2.21 -16.99
C ALA A 20 -34.07 3.63 -16.41
N ARG A 21 -32.93 4.33 -16.39
CA ARG A 21 -32.86 5.74 -15.99
C ARG A 21 -33.77 6.61 -16.86
N ASN A 22 -33.65 6.51 -18.18
CA ASN A 22 -34.44 7.33 -19.11
C ASN A 22 -35.96 7.07 -18.98
N PHE A 23 -36.35 5.80 -18.79
CA PHE A 23 -37.74 5.42 -18.54
C PHE A 23 -38.28 5.97 -17.22
N LEU A 24 -37.48 5.93 -16.14
CA LEU A 24 -37.91 6.41 -14.83
C LEU A 24 -37.96 7.94 -14.76
N ILE A 25 -37.01 8.63 -15.40
CA ILE A 25 -37.02 10.10 -15.48
C ILE A 25 -38.23 10.59 -16.27
N SER A 26 -38.59 9.93 -17.39
CA SER A 26 -39.78 10.32 -18.15
C SER A 26 -41.07 10.04 -17.38
N LYS A 27 -41.14 8.93 -16.64
CA LYS A 27 -42.29 8.55 -15.81
C LYS A 27 -42.50 9.47 -14.59
N TYR A 28 -41.42 10.00 -14.01
CA TYR A 28 -41.46 10.84 -12.81
C TYR A 28 -41.05 12.30 -13.07
N ALA A 29 -41.12 12.77 -14.32
CA ALA A 29 -40.66 14.10 -14.74
C ALA A 29 -41.28 15.27 -13.96
N GLY A 30 -42.47 15.09 -13.38
CA GLY A 30 -43.15 16.09 -12.55
C GLY A 30 -42.76 16.11 -11.07
N HIS A 31 -42.01 15.11 -10.57
CA HIS A 31 -41.70 14.96 -9.15
C HIS A 31 -40.19 15.04 -8.89
N LYS A 32 -39.70 16.25 -8.63
CA LYS A 32 -38.26 16.55 -8.38
C LYS A 32 -37.57 15.57 -7.40
N PRO A 33 -38.16 15.21 -6.24
CA PRO A 33 -37.52 14.28 -5.30
C PRO A 33 -37.33 12.87 -5.87
N SER A 34 -38.23 12.44 -6.76
CA SER A 34 -38.12 11.12 -7.40
C SER A 34 -37.02 11.11 -8.45
N VAL A 35 -36.90 12.19 -9.23
CA VAL A 35 -35.84 12.36 -10.24
C VAL A 35 -34.46 12.36 -9.57
N ASP A 36 -34.31 13.13 -8.48
CA ASP A 36 -33.06 13.20 -7.72
C ASP A 36 -32.67 11.82 -7.14
N ALA A 37 -33.65 11.05 -6.64
CA ALA A 37 -33.42 9.70 -6.16
C ALA A 37 -32.98 8.72 -7.28
N ILE A 38 -33.44 8.92 -8.51
CA ILE A 38 -33.06 8.14 -9.70
C ILE A 38 -31.63 8.48 -10.12
N GLU A 39 -31.27 9.76 -10.17
CA GLU A 39 -29.91 10.19 -10.51
C GLU A 39 -28.89 9.73 -9.47
N SER A 40 -29.20 9.88 -8.18
CA SER A 40 -28.36 9.37 -7.09
C SER A 40 -28.17 7.84 -7.16
N ALA A 41 -29.19 7.09 -7.61
CA ALA A 41 -29.08 5.64 -7.78
C ALA A 41 -28.15 5.29 -8.96
N HIS A 42 -28.27 6.01 -10.08
CA HIS A 42 -27.40 5.86 -11.24
C HIS A 42 -25.92 6.15 -10.89
N ASP A 43 -25.65 7.28 -10.25
CA ASP A 43 -24.27 7.68 -9.89
C ASP A 43 -23.60 6.66 -8.97
N LYS A 44 -24.35 6.04 -8.07
CA LYS A 44 -23.83 4.98 -7.19
C LYS A 44 -23.43 3.72 -7.96
N ILE A 45 -24.19 3.33 -8.98
CA ILE A 45 -23.88 2.15 -9.80
C ILE A 45 -22.62 2.41 -10.63
N ILE A 46 -22.50 3.60 -11.22
CA ILE A 46 -21.31 4.01 -11.95
C ILE A 46 -20.10 4.06 -11.01
N MET A 47 -20.22 4.68 -9.83
CA MET A 47 -19.12 4.72 -8.86
C MET A 47 -18.68 3.31 -8.43
N GLN A 48 -19.62 2.39 -8.26
CA GLN A 48 -19.33 1.01 -7.88
C GLN A 48 -18.58 0.25 -8.98
N SER A 49 -19.01 0.37 -10.25
CA SER A 49 -18.32 -0.24 -11.39
C SER A 49 -16.92 0.35 -11.59
N PHE A 50 -16.75 1.67 -11.37
CA PHE A 50 -15.44 2.32 -11.36
C PHE A 50 -14.53 1.80 -10.24
N LEU A 51 -15.05 1.61 -9.02
CA LEU A 51 -14.28 1.05 -7.91
C LEU A 51 -13.80 -0.37 -8.23
N GLU A 52 -14.67 -1.18 -8.83
CA GLU A 52 -14.38 -2.56 -9.21
C GLU A 52 -13.33 -2.63 -10.34
N ARG A 53 -13.36 -1.70 -11.30
CA ARG A 53 -12.34 -1.56 -12.36
C ARG A 53 -11.01 -1.00 -11.83
N LYS A 54 -11.05 -0.02 -10.91
CA LYS A 54 -9.86 0.67 -10.38
C LYS A 54 -9.12 -0.14 -9.31
N SER A 55 -9.84 -0.99 -8.58
CA SER A 55 -9.27 -1.89 -7.58
C SER A 55 -9.78 -3.30 -7.82
N PRO A 56 -9.28 -4.01 -8.85
CA PRO A 56 -9.69 -5.37 -9.14
C PRO A 56 -9.18 -6.25 -8.00
N LYS A 57 -10.01 -6.44 -6.95
CA LYS A 57 -9.76 -7.23 -5.72
C LYS A 57 -8.33 -7.73 -5.65
N LEU A 58 -7.39 -6.78 -5.45
CA LEU A 58 -5.97 -7.10 -5.57
C LEU A 58 -5.67 -7.99 -4.39
N ASN A 59 -5.61 -9.29 -4.63
CA ASN A 59 -5.14 -10.27 -3.67
C ASN A 59 -3.63 -10.07 -3.55
N ILE A 60 -3.22 -8.97 -2.89
CA ILE A 60 -1.83 -8.57 -2.66
C ILE A 60 -1.05 -9.75 -2.08
N LYS A 61 -1.70 -10.53 -1.19
CA LYS A 61 -1.16 -11.76 -0.61
C LYS A 61 -0.83 -12.85 -1.64
N LYS A 62 -1.69 -13.05 -2.65
CA LYS A 62 -1.47 -14.04 -3.72
C LYS A 62 -0.36 -13.58 -4.68
N LYS A 63 -0.39 -12.31 -5.07
CA LYS A 63 0.61 -11.70 -5.97
C LYS A 63 2.00 -11.64 -5.32
N MET A 64 2.09 -11.33 -4.03
CA MET A 64 3.36 -11.37 -3.30
C MET A 64 3.92 -12.80 -3.17
N ARG A 65 3.07 -13.81 -2.98
CA ARG A 65 3.49 -15.22 -2.95
C ARG A 65 4.02 -15.66 -4.32
N GLU A 66 3.38 -15.29 -5.41
CA GLU A 66 3.84 -15.58 -6.78
C GLU A 66 5.16 -14.87 -7.11
N VAL A 67 5.31 -13.60 -6.72
CA VAL A 67 6.54 -12.83 -6.94
C VAL A 67 7.71 -13.38 -6.10
N SER A 68 7.48 -13.73 -4.84
CA SER A 68 8.50 -14.35 -3.98
C SER A 68 8.93 -15.74 -4.48
N GLN A 69 8.03 -16.47 -5.13
CA GLN A 69 8.31 -17.80 -5.72
C GLN A 69 9.03 -17.71 -7.07
N THR A 70 9.14 -16.52 -7.67
CA THR A 70 9.76 -16.34 -8.99
C THR A 70 11.25 -16.69 -8.93
N ARG A 71 11.72 -17.49 -9.90
CA ARG A 71 13.08 -18.07 -9.95
C ARG A 71 14.19 -17.00 -9.83
N VAL A 72 13.93 -15.80 -10.32
CA VAL A 72 14.82 -14.63 -10.25
C VAL A 72 14.95 -14.08 -8.81
N VAL A 73 13.82 -13.94 -8.10
CA VAL A 73 13.82 -13.47 -6.71
C VAL A 73 14.48 -14.53 -5.81
N LYS A 74 14.14 -15.81 -6.01
CA LYS A 74 14.79 -16.92 -5.30
C LYS A 74 16.30 -16.98 -5.52
N ALA A 75 16.79 -16.77 -6.74
CA ALA A 75 18.22 -16.78 -7.05
C ALA A 75 18.99 -15.60 -6.42
N ILE A 76 18.35 -14.44 -6.28
CA ILE A 76 18.93 -13.28 -5.60
C ILE A 76 18.90 -13.49 -4.09
N THR A 77 17.79 -13.98 -3.52
CA THR A 77 17.70 -14.25 -2.08
C THR A 77 18.53 -15.45 -1.63
N SER A 78 18.74 -16.46 -2.49
CA SER A 78 19.59 -17.62 -2.17
C SER A 78 21.07 -17.28 -2.21
N ARG A 79 21.47 -16.30 -3.02
CA ARG A 79 22.84 -15.78 -3.04
C ARG A 79 23.10 -14.78 -1.90
N PHE A 80 22.03 -14.35 -1.24
CA PHE A 80 22.02 -13.42 -0.11
C PHE A 80 21.24 -14.07 1.05
N GLU A 81 21.69 -15.26 1.49
CA GLU A 81 21.21 -15.83 2.75
C GLU A 81 21.51 -14.81 3.85
N MET A 82 20.48 -14.04 4.24
CA MET A 82 20.59 -13.12 5.35
C MET A 82 20.89 -13.96 6.59
N PRO A 83 22.00 -13.70 7.30
CA PRO A 83 22.28 -14.39 8.55
C PRO A 83 21.11 -14.15 9.51
N SER A 84 20.81 -15.17 10.33
CA SER A 84 19.64 -15.16 11.22
C SER A 84 19.47 -13.83 11.96
N MET A 85 18.23 -13.33 12.07
CA MET A 85 17.93 -12.03 12.71
C MET A 85 18.57 -11.89 14.10
N ASN A 86 18.74 -12.99 14.83
CA ASN A 86 19.40 -13.02 16.13
C ASN A 86 20.87 -12.58 16.07
N VAL A 87 21.61 -12.96 15.02
CA VAL A 87 23.01 -12.52 14.83
C VAL A 87 23.04 -11.04 14.46
N VAL A 88 22.14 -10.61 13.57
CA VAL A 88 22.05 -9.19 13.17
C VAL A 88 21.75 -8.29 14.38
N ILE A 89 20.81 -8.70 15.23
CA ILE A 89 20.42 -7.94 16.44
C ILE A 89 21.56 -7.93 17.47
N LYS A 90 22.23 -9.08 17.71
CA LYS A 90 23.36 -9.15 18.65
C LYS A 90 24.53 -8.27 18.20
N THR A 91 24.86 -8.29 16.91
CA THR A 91 25.93 -7.46 16.35
C THR A 91 25.57 -5.98 16.38
N ALA A 92 24.33 -5.62 16.02
CA ALA A 92 23.85 -4.23 16.12
C ALA A 92 23.87 -3.71 17.57
N ALA A 93 23.47 -4.53 18.54
CA ALA A 93 23.53 -4.18 19.95
C ALA A 93 24.98 -3.98 20.44
N ALA A 94 25.90 -4.85 20.04
CA ALA A 94 27.33 -4.70 20.36
C ALA A 94 27.91 -3.40 19.79
N PHE A 95 27.61 -3.05 18.53
CA PHE A 95 28.04 -1.80 17.93
C PHE A 95 27.38 -0.56 18.56
N ALA A 96 26.12 -0.66 18.98
CA ALA A 96 25.44 0.43 19.69
C ALA A 96 26.07 0.68 21.07
N ILE A 97 26.39 -0.40 21.81
CA ILE A 97 27.06 -0.30 23.12
C ILE A 97 28.46 0.27 22.95
N LEU A 98 29.23 -0.21 21.96
CA LEU A 98 30.57 0.33 21.66
C LEU A 98 30.51 1.80 21.23
N GLY A 99 29.54 2.17 20.40
CA GLY A 99 29.31 3.55 19.99
C GLY A 99 28.93 4.47 21.16
N ALA A 100 28.04 4.01 22.04
CA ALA A 100 27.69 4.74 23.26
C ALA A 100 28.89 4.89 24.20
N LEU A 101 29.67 3.82 24.39
CA LEU A 101 30.87 3.85 25.23
C LEU A 101 31.94 4.81 24.66
N THR A 102 32.07 4.89 23.33
CA THR A 102 32.97 5.81 22.64
C THR A 102 32.56 7.29 22.82
N VAL A 103 31.26 7.57 22.88
CA VAL A 103 30.74 8.93 23.12
C VAL A 103 30.88 9.34 24.58
N LEU A 104 30.68 8.40 25.51
CA LEU A 104 30.71 8.65 26.95
C LEU A 104 32.14 8.69 27.53
N TYR A 105 33.07 7.94 26.93
CA TYR A 105 34.49 7.91 27.30
C TYR A 105 35.36 8.23 26.07
N PRO A 106 35.42 9.49 25.65
CA PRO A 106 36.36 9.90 24.60
C PRO A 106 37.79 9.76 25.15
N THR A 107 38.54 8.76 24.69
CA THR A 107 39.97 8.66 25.00
C THR A 107 40.70 9.79 24.29
N GLU A 108 41.42 10.61 25.07
CA GLU A 108 41.94 11.93 24.68
C GLU A 108 43.02 11.97 23.57
N GLU A 109 43.32 10.89 22.82
CA GLU A 109 44.47 10.87 21.90
C GLU A 109 44.23 10.27 20.48
N GLY A 110 43.00 10.19 19.95
CA GLY A 110 42.78 9.52 18.65
C GLY A 110 41.64 10.03 17.75
N PRO A 111 41.49 9.46 16.52
CA PRO A 111 40.57 9.90 15.44
C PRO A 111 39.10 9.56 15.72
N THR A 112 38.69 9.67 16.97
CA THR A 112 37.43 9.23 17.56
C THR A 112 36.24 10.02 17.02
N LEU A 113 36.43 11.30 16.69
CA LEU A 113 35.41 12.16 16.08
C LEU A 113 35.06 11.72 14.65
N GLN A 114 36.05 11.29 13.87
CA GLN A 114 35.81 10.80 12.50
C GLN A 114 35.03 9.48 12.51
N VAL A 115 35.31 8.62 13.49
CA VAL A 115 34.56 7.37 13.69
C VAL A 115 33.15 7.66 14.19
N ALA A 116 32.97 8.60 15.12
CA ALA A 116 31.63 9.00 15.60
C ALA A 116 30.76 9.58 14.46
N ILE A 117 31.32 10.44 13.62
CA ILE A 117 30.61 11.03 12.48
C ILE A 117 30.26 9.96 11.44
N SER A 118 31.18 9.03 11.16
CA SER A 118 30.89 7.93 10.21
C SER A 118 29.84 6.95 10.75
N LEU A 119 29.80 6.73 12.06
CA LEU A 119 28.77 5.92 12.72
C LEU A 119 27.39 6.61 12.65
N VAL A 120 27.31 7.90 12.94
CA VAL A 120 26.06 8.68 12.83
C VAL A 120 25.57 8.69 11.38
N ALA A 121 26.48 8.86 10.41
CA ALA A 121 26.15 8.80 8.99
C ALA A 121 25.63 7.41 8.57
N ALA A 122 26.25 6.33 9.04
CA ALA A 122 25.79 4.96 8.76
C ALA A 122 24.39 4.69 9.33
N ILE A 123 24.13 5.12 10.56
CA ILE A 123 22.80 5.02 11.19
C ILE A 123 21.77 5.82 10.39
N TYR A 124 22.10 7.04 9.98
CA TYR A 124 21.22 7.87 9.16
C TYR A 124 20.92 7.23 7.79
N PHE A 125 21.92 6.68 7.09
CA PHE A 125 21.71 5.99 5.83
C PHE A 125 20.83 4.74 5.97
N ILE A 126 21.00 3.98 7.05
CA ILE A 126 20.16 2.82 7.36
C ILE A 126 18.72 3.28 7.60
N TYR A 127 18.51 4.32 8.41
CA TYR A 127 17.20 4.89 8.66
C TYR A 127 16.53 5.40 7.37
N GLN A 128 17.27 6.10 6.53
CA GLN A 128 16.78 6.60 5.24
C GLN A 128 16.38 5.45 4.30
N ARG A 129 17.17 4.37 4.24
CA ARG A 129 16.88 3.20 3.42
C ARG A 129 15.69 2.39 3.94
N LEU A 130 15.52 2.31 5.26
CA LEU A 130 14.36 1.67 5.87
C LEU A 130 13.08 2.48 5.59
N ARG A 131 13.15 3.82 5.72
CA ARG A 131 12.04 4.73 5.46
C ARG A 131 11.66 4.79 3.97
N SER A 132 12.62 4.64 3.06
CA SER A 132 12.34 4.60 1.61
C SER A 132 11.68 3.29 1.19
N ARG A 133 12.01 2.17 1.83
CA ARG A 133 11.39 0.85 1.59
C ARG A 133 9.97 0.73 2.14
N ILE A 134 9.57 1.59 3.08
CA ILE A 134 8.20 1.63 3.64
C ILE A 134 7.26 2.50 2.78
N ARG A 135 7.80 3.39 1.94
CA ARG A 135 7.00 4.26 1.06
C ARG A 135 6.89 3.78 -0.40
N ALA A 136 7.46 2.63 -0.72
CA ALA A 136 7.36 1.97 -2.02
C ALA A 136 6.67 0.61 -1.86
#